data_AF-A0A0S8H8N2-F1
#
_entry.id   AF-A0A0S8H8N2-F1
#
_cell.length_a   1.000
_cell.length_b   1.000
_cell.length_c   1.000
_cell.angle_alpha   90.00
_cell.angle_beta   90.00
_cell.angle_gamma   90.00
#
_symmetry.space_group_name_H-M   'P 1'
#
loop_
_entity.id
_entity.type
_entity.pdbx_description
1 polymer ?
#
loop_
_entity_poly.entity_id
_entity_poly.type
_entity_poly.pdbx_seq_one_letter_code
_entity_poly.pdbx_strand_id
1 'polypeptide(L)'
;MAAGSYRIGIAAVVLALVAPSPSGLQRRLAGASSAQPKRAAPPAGPATPRSAVTSRQLKPPRPADKPPKPPAKPAKKPPKKPRRRPSPFPPQTKGLLQQFLRAEMSDVEEIVFAARQPGRDGHWYANFGYYACDERRKVYGTGGKLYKLNLRSGKLTTLLADPQGGIRDPQVHYDAGKVLFSWRKGGTDCYNLYEIGIDGDPKSLRRITSGPWDDIEPAYLPDGGIVFCSSRCNRWVNCWLTPVAVLYRCEANGSGVRMLSSNNEHDNTPWPMPDGRVLYTRWEYVDRSQVHYHHLWAMNPDGTGQMVYFGNLHGGTTMIDAKPIPGTDKVVACFSPGHGRRE
;
A
#
# COMPACT_ATOMS: atom_id res chain seq x y z
N MET A 1 -37.25 19.33 2.20
CA MET A 1 -36.03 20.17 2.24
C MET A 1 -35.11 19.67 3.35
N ALA A 2 -33.98 19.07 3.01
CA ALA A 2 -32.81 18.91 3.87
C ALA A 2 -31.68 18.32 3.01
N ALA A 3 -30.87 19.20 2.42
CA ALA A 3 -29.68 18.83 1.67
C ALA A 3 -28.54 18.51 2.66
N GLY A 4 -28.25 17.21 2.83
CA GLY A 4 -27.08 16.73 3.56
C GLY A 4 -25.84 16.87 2.70
N SER A 5 -24.95 17.79 3.08
CA SER A 5 -23.68 18.06 2.41
C SER A 5 -22.64 17.01 2.81
N TYR A 6 -22.34 16.08 1.92
CA TYR A 6 -21.23 15.14 2.08
C TYR A 6 -19.93 15.80 1.64
N ARG A 7 -19.01 16.00 2.60
CA ARG A 7 -17.63 16.40 2.33
C ARG A 7 -16.84 15.17 1.91
N ILE A 8 -16.53 15.07 0.62
CA ILE A 8 -15.63 14.06 0.06
C ILE A 8 -14.20 14.38 0.55
N GLY A 9 -13.66 13.49 1.38
CA GLY A 9 -12.25 13.52 1.78
C GLY A 9 -11.37 13.18 0.58
N ILE A 10 -10.51 14.11 0.21
CA ILE A 10 -9.55 13.98 -0.89
C ILE A 10 -8.32 13.25 -0.37
N ALA A 11 -8.12 12.02 -0.84
CA ALA A 11 -6.81 11.37 -1.01
C ALA A 11 -7.01 10.06 -1.79
N ALA A 12 -7.26 10.15 -3.09
CA ALA A 12 -7.09 9.03 -4.00
C ALA A 12 -6.30 9.56 -5.19
N VAL A 13 -4.98 9.34 -5.17
CA VAL A 13 -4.17 9.51 -6.37
C VAL A 13 -4.46 8.29 -7.24
N VAL A 14 -5.55 8.37 -8.01
CA VAL A 14 -5.84 7.40 -9.09
C VAL A 14 -4.89 7.75 -10.23
N LEU A 15 -3.66 7.21 -10.20
CA LEU A 15 -2.88 7.09 -11.43
C LEU A 15 -3.40 5.88 -12.19
N ALA A 16 -4.36 6.11 -13.08
CA ALA A 16 -4.66 5.19 -14.17
C ALA A 16 -3.52 5.33 -15.18
N LEU A 17 -2.58 4.38 -15.19
CA LEU A 17 -1.60 4.25 -16.27
C LEU A 17 -2.05 3.11 -17.17
N VAL A 18 -2.46 3.46 -18.38
CA VAL A 18 -2.81 2.54 -19.46
C VAL A 18 -1.51 2.07 -20.13
N ALA A 19 -1.43 0.80 -20.48
CA ALA A 19 -0.27 0.22 -21.16
C ALA A 19 -0.22 0.65 -22.64
N PRO A 20 0.96 1.04 -23.18
CA PRO A 20 1.10 1.36 -24.61
C PRO A 20 1.12 0.11 -25.50
N SER A 21 0.71 0.29 -26.76
CA SER A 21 0.55 -0.74 -27.81
C SER A 21 1.85 -1.52 -28.17
N PRO A 22 1.78 -2.79 -28.64
CA PRO A 22 2.92 -3.73 -28.73
C PRO A 22 4.04 -3.40 -29.73
N SER A 23 3.90 -2.38 -30.58
CA SER A 23 4.79 -2.16 -31.73
C SER A 23 6.17 -1.54 -31.39
N GLY A 24 6.40 -1.09 -30.14
CA GLY A 24 7.63 -0.39 -29.75
C GLY A 24 8.75 -1.26 -29.15
N LEU A 25 8.47 -2.51 -28.77
CA LEU A 25 9.36 -3.29 -27.89
C LEU A 25 10.52 -3.99 -28.62
N GLN A 26 10.45 -4.18 -29.95
CA GLN A 26 11.39 -5.03 -30.69
C GLN A 26 12.70 -4.35 -31.14
N ARG A 27 12.91 -3.04 -30.92
CA ARG A 27 14.09 -2.33 -31.47
C ARG A 27 15.23 -2.03 -30.49
N ARG A 28 15.18 -2.45 -29.22
CA ARG A 28 16.17 -2.00 -28.20
C ARG A 28 17.00 -3.08 -27.49
N LEU A 29 16.90 -4.35 -27.89
CA LEU A 29 17.62 -5.46 -27.24
C LEU A 29 18.85 -5.96 -28.03
N ALA A 30 19.57 -5.07 -28.71
CA ALA A 30 20.85 -5.41 -29.33
C ALA A 30 21.97 -4.53 -28.76
N GLY A 31 22.72 -5.08 -27.81
CA GLY A 31 24.06 -4.60 -27.47
C GLY A 31 24.25 -4.15 -26.03
N ALA A 32 24.68 -5.06 -25.15
CA ALA A 32 25.71 -4.78 -24.15
C ALA A 32 26.20 -6.09 -23.52
N SER A 33 27.47 -6.40 -23.77
CA SER A 33 28.21 -7.57 -23.31
C SER A 33 28.82 -7.36 -21.93
N SER A 34 29.12 -8.49 -21.28
CA SER A 34 29.62 -8.75 -19.94
C SER A 34 30.92 -8.07 -19.51
N ALA A 35 31.00 -7.66 -18.23
CA ALA A 35 32.24 -7.63 -17.46
C ALA A 35 31.97 -7.89 -15.96
N GLN A 36 32.60 -8.92 -15.40
CA GLN A 36 32.59 -9.24 -13.97
C GLN A 36 33.62 -8.39 -13.20
N PRO A 37 33.33 -7.90 -11.97
CA PRO A 37 34.36 -7.42 -11.08
C PRO A 37 34.84 -8.51 -10.10
N LYS A 38 36.16 -8.48 -9.86
CA LYS A 38 36.94 -9.38 -9.00
C LYS A 38 36.65 -9.14 -7.50
N ARG A 39 36.64 -10.25 -6.74
CA ARG A 39 36.55 -10.32 -5.27
C ARG A 39 37.76 -9.66 -4.59
N ALA A 40 37.51 -8.85 -3.56
CA ALA A 40 38.50 -8.44 -2.57
C ALA A 40 38.23 -9.16 -1.23
N ALA A 41 39.31 -9.58 -0.56
CA ALA A 41 39.30 -10.30 0.71
C ALA A 41 39.01 -9.37 1.92
N PRO A 42 38.47 -9.89 3.04
CA PRO A 42 38.14 -9.07 4.21
C PRO A 42 39.37 -8.84 5.09
N PRO A 43 39.51 -7.66 5.75
CA PRO A 43 40.51 -7.47 6.79
C PRO A 43 40.03 -8.03 8.14
N ALA A 44 41.03 -8.40 8.96
CA ALA A 44 40.91 -9.06 10.25
C ALA A 44 40.18 -8.22 11.32
N GLY A 45 39.39 -8.90 12.16
CA GLY A 45 38.63 -8.30 13.24
C GLY A 45 39.47 -7.92 14.46
N PRO A 46 39.03 -6.94 15.27
CA PRO A 46 39.68 -6.64 16.54
C PRO A 46 39.10 -7.45 17.71
N ALA A 47 39.99 -7.70 18.67
CA ALA A 47 39.83 -8.54 19.85
C ALA A 47 38.80 -8.04 20.88
N THR A 48 38.25 -9.01 21.60
CA THR A 48 37.34 -8.86 22.75
C THR A 48 38.04 -8.30 23.99
N PRO A 49 37.45 -7.33 24.71
CA PRO A 49 37.79 -7.09 26.10
C PRO A 49 36.85 -7.85 27.05
N ARG A 50 37.45 -8.70 27.88
CA ARG A 50 36.83 -9.26 29.09
C ARG A 50 36.50 -8.12 30.06
N SER A 51 35.24 -8.01 30.49
CA SER A 51 34.86 -7.16 31.63
C SER A 51 34.41 -8.02 32.79
N ALA A 52 35.06 -7.81 33.93
CA ALA A 52 34.80 -8.48 35.19
C ALA A 52 33.43 -8.08 35.76
N VAL A 53 32.68 -9.08 36.22
CA VAL A 53 31.44 -8.90 36.98
C VAL A 53 31.82 -8.64 38.44
N THR A 54 31.63 -7.40 38.90
CA THR A 54 31.62 -7.09 40.34
C THR A 54 30.18 -7.03 40.83
N SER A 55 29.82 -7.92 41.75
CA SER A 55 28.53 -7.95 42.44
C SER A 55 28.38 -6.74 43.36
N ARG A 56 27.45 -5.84 43.04
CA ARG A 56 27.00 -4.78 43.95
C ARG A 56 25.68 -5.22 44.58
N GLN A 57 25.67 -5.45 45.89
CA GLN A 57 24.46 -5.71 46.66
C GLN A 57 23.48 -4.53 46.53
N LEU A 58 22.25 -4.80 46.10
CA LEU A 58 21.14 -3.86 46.09
C LEU A 58 20.60 -3.70 47.52
N LYS A 59 20.51 -2.46 48.01
CA LYS A 59 19.79 -2.14 49.26
C LYS A 59 18.26 -2.28 49.04
N PRO A 60 17.50 -2.72 50.06
CA PRO A 60 16.05 -2.83 49.95
C PRO A 60 15.38 -1.44 49.84
N PRO A 61 14.20 -1.35 49.19
CA PRO A 61 13.48 -0.10 49.01
C PRO A 61 12.89 0.41 50.34
N ARG A 62 12.86 1.73 50.53
CA ARG A 62 12.14 2.38 51.63
C ARG A 62 10.62 2.26 51.44
N PRO A 63 9.82 2.25 52.53
CA PRO A 63 8.37 2.22 52.45
C PRO A 63 7.83 3.48 51.76
N ALA A 64 6.76 3.30 50.99
CA ALA A 64 6.15 4.33 50.15
C ALA A 64 5.48 5.44 50.98
N ASP A 65 5.86 6.68 50.71
CA ASP A 65 5.12 7.86 51.16
C ASP A 65 3.79 7.98 50.40
N LYS A 66 2.74 8.44 51.09
CA LYS A 66 1.42 8.69 50.50
C LYS A 66 1.52 9.68 49.32
N PRO A 67 0.76 9.47 48.24
CA PRO A 67 0.82 10.36 47.07
C PRO A 67 0.35 11.77 47.43
N PRO A 68 1.02 12.83 46.94
CA PRO A 68 0.60 14.21 47.16
C PRO A 68 -0.72 14.51 46.42
N LYS A 69 -1.57 15.34 47.03
CA LYS A 69 -2.82 15.82 46.42
C LYS A 69 -2.52 16.54 45.09
N PRO A 70 -3.36 16.36 44.05
CA PRO A 70 -3.15 17.01 42.77
C PRO A 70 -3.30 18.54 42.92
N PRO A 71 -2.48 19.34 42.21
CA PRO A 71 -2.61 20.79 42.23
C PRO A 71 -3.92 21.24 41.57
N ALA A 72 -4.49 22.34 42.07
CA ALA A 72 -5.70 22.95 41.53
C ALA A 72 -5.51 23.32 40.04
N LYS A 73 -6.51 22.99 39.22
CA LYS A 73 -6.49 23.26 37.78
C LYS A 73 -6.36 24.77 37.51
N PRO A 74 -5.40 25.23 36.68
CA PRO A 74 -5.37 26.62 36.26
C PRO A 74 -6.56 26.95 35.36
N ALA A 75 -7.09 28.16 35.49
CA ALA A 75 -8.21 28.66 34.68
C ALA A 75 -7.90 28.54 33.18
N LYS A 76 -8.81 27.93 32.41
CA LYS A 76 -8.69 27.75 30.97
C LYS A 76 -8.65 29.12 30.27
N LYS A 77 -7.51 29.49 29.68
CA LYS A 77 -7.45 30.56 28.67
C LYS A 77 -8.25 30.14 27.44
N PRO A 78 -9.00 31.06 26.79
CA PRO A 78 -9.77 30.73 25.59
C PRO A 78 -8.84 30.23 24.48
N PRO A 79 -9.29 29.26 23.66
CA PRO A 79 -8.45 28.67 22.63
C PRO A 79 -8.07 29.73 21.59
N LYS A 80 -6.77 29.93 21.37
CA LYS A 80 -6.28 30.72 20.23
C LYS A 80 -6.73 30.03 18.94
N LYS A 81 -7.42 30.76 18.06
CA LYS A 81 -7.81 30.27 16.73
C LYS A 81 -6.58 29.67 16.03
N PRO A 82 -6.67 28.46 15.46
CA PRO A 82 -5.53 27.85 14.78
C PRO A 82 -5.11 28.73 13.60
N ARG A 83 -3.84 29.17 13.59
CA ARG A 83 -3.25 29.81 12.42
C ARG A 83 -3.23 28.78 11.30
N ARG A 84 -4.03 29.00 10.25
CA ARG A 84 -3.98 28.21 9.01
C ARG A 84 -2.55 28.31 8.46
N ARG A 85 -1.79 27.22 8.50
CA ARG A 85 -0.58 27.10 7.69
C ARG A 85 -1.01 27.14 6.21
N PRO A 86 -0.35 27.91 5.34
CA PRO A 86 -0.59 27.83 3.91
C PRO A 86 -0.41 26.39 3.45
N SER A 87 -1.29 25.92 2.57
CA SER A 87 -1.09 24.65 1.89
C SER A 87 0.28 24.67 1.18
N PRO A 88 1.14 23.65 1.34
CA PRO A 88 2.38 23.55 0.56
C PRO A 88 2.11 23.24 -0.91
N PHE A 89 0.86 22.87 -1.25
CA PHE A 89 0.44 22.64 -2.61
C PHE A 89 -0.01 23.93 -3.27
N PRO A 90 0.44 24.23 -4.50
CA PRO A 90 -0.03 25.36 -5.27
C PRO A 90 -1.57 25.33 -5.40
N PRO A 91 -2.22 26.49 -5.56
CA PRO A 91 -3.68 26.54 -5.73
C PRO A 91 -4.10 25.58 -6.85
N GLN A 92 -5.19 24.84 -6.62
CA GLN A 92 -5.77 23.92 -7.60
C GLN A 92 -5.84 24.62 -8.96
N THR A 93 -5.02 24.15 -9.90
CA THR A 93 -4.99 24.65 -11.26
C THR A 93 -6.34 24.32 -11.89
N LYS A 94 -7.23 25.32 -11.96
CA LYS A 94 -8.45 25.21 -12.76
C LYS A 94 -8.04 24.79 -14.17
N GLY A 95 -8.62 23.71 -14.66
CA GLY A 95 -8.31 23.19 -16.00
C GLY A 95 -7.22 22.12 -16.08
N LEU A 96 -6.68 21.62 -14.96
CA LEU A 96 -5.64 20.58 -15.00
C LEU A 96 -6.10 19.33 -15.77
N LEU A 97 -7.31 18.83 -15.47
CA LEU A 97 -7.89 17.69 -16.19
C LEU A 97 -7.98 17.98 -17.70
N GLN A 98 -8.45 19.18 -18.07
CA GLN A 98 -8.58 19.58 -19.47
C GLN A 98 -7.23 19.71 -20.18
N GLN A 99 -6.17 20.09 -19.47
CA GLN A 99 -4.80 20.12 -20.02
C GLN A 99 -4.32 18.71 -20.31
N PHE A 100 -4.43 17.79 -19.35
CA PHE A 100 -4.04 16.38 -19.53
C PHE A 100 -4.83 15.70 -20.66
N LEU A 101 -6.16 15.89 -20.72
CA LEU A 101 -7.00 15.32 -21.78
C LEU A 101 -6.70 15.88 -23.18
N ARG A 102 -5.98 17.00 -23.30
CA ARG A 102 -5.54 17.57 -24.58
C ARG A 102 -4.13 17.15 -24.97
N ALA A 103 -3.36 16.58 -24.04
CA ALA A 103 -1.97 16.22 -24.24
C ALA A 103 -1.71 14.77 -23.82
N GLU A 104 -1.18 14.55 -22.62
CA GLU A 104 -0.62 13.27 -22.18
C GLU A 104 -1.66 12.15 -21.98
N MET A 105 -2.94 12.51 -21.80
CA MET A 105 -4.07 11.58 -21.66
C MET A 105 -5.07 11.74 -22.81
N SER A 106 -4.62 12.21 -23.98
CA SER A 106 -5.50 12.44 -25.13
C SER A 106 -6.16 11.17 -25.67
N ASP A 107 -5.53 10.01 -25.45
CA ASP A 107 -5.99 8.67 -25.79
C ASP A 107 -6.74 7.95 -24.65
N VAL A 108 -6.77 8.52 -23.44
CA VAL A 108 -7.48 7.95 -22.29
C VAL A 108 -8.91 8.49 -22.22
N GLU A 109 -9.88 7.61 -22.42
CA GLU A 109 -11.31 7.97 -22.35
C GLU A 109 -11.94 7.71 -20.98
N GLU A 110 -11.50 6.65 -20.31
CA GLU A 110 -12.14 6.13 -19.10
C GLU A 110 -11.10 5.82 -18.02
N ILE A 111 -11.51 5.99 -16.76
CA ILE A 111 -10.77 5.50 -15.60
C ILE A 111 -11.60 4.52 -14.79
N VAL A 112 -10.94 3.56 -14.17
CA VAL A 112 -11.55 2.63 -13.22
C VAL A 112 -11.07 2.96 -11.81
N PHE A 113 -11.99 3.00 -10.85
CA PHE A 113 -11.65 3.25 -9.44
C PHE A 113 -12.64 2.57 -8.50
N ALA A 114 -12.17 2.31 -7.28
CA ALA A 114 -13.01 1.80 -6.21
C ALA A 114 -13.43 2.93 -5.28
N ALA A 115 -14.69 2.92 -4.86
CA ALA A 115 -15.21 3.78 -3.81
C ALA A 115 -15.60 2.90 -2.60
N ARG A 116 -14.96 3.17 -1.46
CA ARG A 116 -15.16 2.42 -0.21
C ARG A 116 -15.18 3.34 1.00
N GLN A 117 -15.64 2.82 2.12
CA GLN A 117 -15.49 3.51 3.40
C GLN A 117 -14.02 3.55 3.83
N PRO A 118 -13.58 4.63 4.50
CA PRO A 118 -12.24 4.70 5.03
C PRO A 118 -12.03 3.66 6.14
N GLY A 119 -10.76 3.35 6.46
CA GLY A 119 -10.41 2.45 7.56
C GLY A 119 -11.02 2.89 8.90
N ARG A 120 -11.16 1.98 9.87
CA ARG A 120 -11.60 2.40 11.22
C ARG A 120 -10.45 2.94 12.06
N ASP A 121 -9.24 2.45 11.79
CA ASP A 121 -8.01 2.83 12.47
C ASP A 121 -7.39 4.10 11.86
N GLY A 122 -6.49 4.78 12.58
CA GLY A 122 -5.77 5.96 12.10
C GLY A 122 -4.57 5.64 11.20
N HIS A 123 -4.05 4.42 11.25
CA HIS A 123 -2.90 3.94 10.47
C HIS A 123 -3.33 3.51 9.07
N TRP A 124 -2.47 3.74 8.06
CA TRP A 124 -2.81 3.45 6.66
C TRP A 124 -2.97 1.93 6.40
N TYR A 125 -2.16 1.09 7.04
CA TYR A 125 -2.15 -0.38 6.90
C TYR A 125 -3.32 -1.08 7.60
N ALA A 126 -3.95 -0.42 8.56
CA ALA A 126 -5.00 -0.97 9.40
C ALA A 126 -6.36 -0.81 8.69
N ASN A 127 -6.56 -1.63 7.64
CA ASN A 127 -7.73 -1.54 6.76
C ASN A 127 -8.34 -2.89 6.33
N PHE A 128 -7.81 -4.02 6.84
CA PHE A 128 -8.32 -5.38 6.65
C PHE A 128 -8.29 -6.20 7.95
N GLY A 129 -8.98 -7.34 7.96
CA GLY A 129 -9.05 -8.24 9.13
C GLY A 129 -9.72 -7.62 10.38
N TYR A 130 -9.18 -7.96 11.54
CA TYR A 130 -9.73 -7.63 12.87
C TYR A 130 -8.62 -7.27 13.87
N TYR A 131 -8.99 -6.73 15.03
CA TYR A 131 -8.02 -6.44 16.09
C TYR A 131 -7.69 -7.70 16.91
N ALA A 132 -6.41 -7.91 17.25
CA ALA A 132 -5.90 -9.12 17.95
C ALA A 132 -6.66 -9.48 19.23
N CYS A 133 -7.23 -8.48 19.91
CA CYS A 133 -7.95 -8.65 21.16
C CYS A 133 -9.41 -9.12 21.00
N ASP A 134 -10.00 -8.99 19.80
CA ASP A 134 -11.40 -9.35 19.53
C ASP A 134 -11.67 -9.45 18.02
N GLU A 135 -11.95 -10.66 17.53
CA GLU A 135 -12.26 -10.92 16.12
C GLU A 135 -13.53 -10.23 15.62
N ARG A 136 -14.43 -9.82 16.52
CA ARG A 136 -15.65 -9.07 16.18
C ARG A 136 -15.35 -7.60 15.92
N ARG A 137 -14.22 -7.09 16.42
CA ARG A 137 -13.76 -5.73 16.14
C ARG A 137 -13.02 -5.73 14.81
N LYS A 138 -13.78 -5.56 13.72
CA LYS A 138 -13.23 -5.44 12.36
C LYS A 138 -12.51 -4.11 12.17
N VAL A 139 -11.44 -4.11 11.37
CA VAL A 139 -10.65 -2.91 11.05
C VAL A 139 -11.21 -2.19 9.80
N TYR A 140 -12.05 -2.87 9.02
CA TYR A 140 -12.67 -2.36 7.80
C TYR A 140 -14.10 -1.84 7.99
N GLY A 141 -14.57 -1.07 7.01
CA GLY A 141 -15.98 -0.67 6.85
C GLY A 141 -16.77 -1.58 5.90
N THR A 142 -18.08 -1.34 5.80
CA THR A 142 -18.99 -1.99 4.85
C THR A 142 -19.34 -1.04 3.70
N GLY A 143 -19.55 -1.60 2.52
CA GLY A 143 -19.86 -0.88 1.30
C GLY A 143 -18.61 -0.69 0.43
N GLY A 144 -18.68 -1.26 -0.76
CA GLY A 144 -17.68 -1.08 -1.82
C GLY A 144 -18.36 -0.98 -3.18
N LYS A 145 -17.82 -0.14 -4.04
CA LYS A 145 -18.26 -0.01 -5.43
C LYS A 145 -17.06 0.07 -6.35
N LEU A 146 -17.10 -0.67 -7.45
CA LEU A 146 -16.19 -0.54 -8.57
C LEU A 146 -16.87 0.30 -9.65
N TYR A 147 -16.23 1.39 -10.03
CA TYR A 147 -16.74 2.36 -10.98
C TYR A 147 -15.85 2.46 -12.20
N LYS A 148 -16.48 2.83 -13.32
CA LYS A 148 -15.85 3.30 -14.54
C LYS A 148 -16.37 4.71 -14.85
N LEU A 149 -15.48 5.68 -14.99
CA LEU A 149 -15.83 7.07 -15.30
C LEU A 149 -15.27 7.46 -16.65
N ASN A 150 -16.15 7.89 -17.55
CA ASN A 150 -15.74 8.51 -18.81
C ASN A 150 -15.33 9.97 -18.54
N LEU A 151 -14.08 10.30 -18.84
CA LEU A 151 -13.47 11.60 -18.51
C LEU A 151 -13.99 12.75 -19.38
N ARG A 152 -14.57 12.45 -20.56
CA ARG A 152 -15.08 13.45 -21.50
C ARG A 152 -16.54 13.82 -21.21
N SER A 153 -17.38 12.80 -21.04
CA SER A 153 -18.82 12.97 -20.80
C SER A 153 -19.18 13.10 -19.32
N GLY A 154 -18.29 12.68 -18.41
CA GLY A 154 -18.60 12.56 -16.99
C GLY A 154 -19.52 11.38 -16.65
N LYS A 155 -19.86 10.51 -17.61
CA LYS A 155 -20.72 9.35 -17.37
C LYS A 155 -20.03 8.38 -16.40
N LEU A 156 -20.70 8.13 -15.28
CA LEU A 156 -20.28 7.17 -14.26
C LEU A 156 -21.06 5.86 -14.41
N THR A 157 -20.36 4.76 -14.65
CA THR A 157 -20.91 3.41 -14.77
C THR A 157 -20.47 2.58 -13.57
N THR A 158 -21.40 1.84 -12.95
CA THR A 158 -21.08 0.90 -11.87
C THR A 158 -20.77 -0.46 -12.48
N LEU A 159 -19.55 -0.97 -12.27
CA LEU A 159 -19.15 -2.32 -12.71
C LEU A 159 -19.55 -3.38 -11.69
N LEU A 160 -19.41 -3.06 -10.39
CA LEU A 160 -19.78 -3.94 -9.30
C LEU A 160 -20.14 -3.08 -8.07
N ALA A 161 -21.17 -3.48 -7.33
CA ALA A 161 -21.52 -2.85 -6.06
C ALA A 161 -21.87 -3.92 -5.04
N ASP A 162 -21.30 -3.78 -3.84
CA ASP A 162 -21.62 -4.63 -2.71
C ASP A 162 -21.80 -3.74 -1.46
N PRO A 163 -23.04 -3.47 -1.04
CA PRO A 163 -23.31 -2.58 0.09
C PRO A 163 -22.88 -3.15 1.45
N GLN A 164 -22.66 -4.47 1.55
CA GLN A 164 -22.25 -5.13 2.80
C GLN A 164 -20.78 -5.57 2.78
N GLY A 165 -20.21 -5.72 1.59
CA GLY A 165 -18.81 -6.08 1.36
C GLY A 165 -17.84 -4.91 1.43
N GLY A 166 -16.71 -5.06 0.76
CA GLY A 166 -15.71 -4.02 0.51
C GLY A 166 -15.00 -4.33 -0.80
N ILE A 167 -14.85 -3.33 -1.67
CA ILE A 167 -14.18 -3.44 -2.96
C ILE A 167 -13.05 -2.42 -2.97
N ARG A 168 -11.84 -2.85 -3.35
CA ARG A 168 -10.65 -2.01 -3.33
C ARG A 168 -9.63 -2.45 -4.38
N ASP A 169 -8.62 -1.59 -4.54
CA ASP A 169 -7.39 -1.83 -5.30
C ASP A 169 -7.63 -2.34 -6.75
N PRO A 170 -8.44 -1.65 -7.57
CA PRO A 170 -8.65 -2.09 -8.94
C PRO A 170 -7.41 -1.84 -9.79
N GLN A 171 -7.09 -2.80 -10.64
CA GLN A 171 -6.04 -2.70 -11.64
C GLN A 171 -6.56 -3.21 -12.99
N VAL A 172 -6.47 -2.35 -14.00
CA VAL A 172 -6.86 -2.69 -15.38
C VAL A 172 -5.77 -3.56 -15.99
N HIS A 173 -6.17 -4.64 -16.68
CA HIS A 173 -5.25 -5.52 -17.39
C HIS A 173 -4.58 -4.79 -18.57
N TYR A 174 -3.42 -5.27 -19.03
CA TYR A 174 -2.64 -4.62 -20.08
C TYR A 174 -3.40 -4.45 -21.42
N ASP A 175 -4.38 -5.31 -21.69
CA ASP A 175 -5.26 -5.25 -22.88
C ASP A 175 -6.54 -4.43 -22.67
N ALA A 176 -6.73 -3.85 -21.48
CA ALA A 176 -7.92 -3.11 -21.05
C ALA A 176 -9.26 -3.89 -21.10
N GLY A 177 -9.24 -5.22 -21.28
CA GLY A 177 -10.46 -6.03 -21.39
C GLY A 177 -11.08 -6.43 -20.05
N LYS A 178 -10.29 -6.40 -18.97
CA LYS A 178 -10.71 -6.83 -17.63
C LYS A 178 -10.01 -6.04 -16.52
N VAL A 179 -10.58 -6.15 -15.32
CA VAL A 179 -10.10 -5.49 -14.11
C VAL A 179 -9.89 -6.53 -13.02
N LEU A 180 -8.70 -6.56 -12.43
CA LEU A 180 -8.35 -7.28 -11.21
C LEU A 180 -8.61 -6.40 -10.00
N PHE A 181 -9.15 -6.95 -8.92
CA PHE A 181 -9.45 -6.18 -7.71
C PHE A 181 -9.59 -7.10 -6.50
N SER A 182 -9.58 -6.49 -5.32
CA SER A 182 -9.84 -7.19 -4.06
C SER A 182 -11.27 -6.95 -3.61
N TRP A 183 -11.96 -8.03 -3.30
CA TRP A 183 -13.35 -8.01 -2.84
C TRP A 183 -13.54 -8.89 -1.62
N ARG A 184 -13.96 -8.24 -0.53
CA ARG A 184 -14.56 -8.90 0.62
C ARG A 184 -16.07 -8.91 0.39
N LYS A 185 -16.64 -10.07 0.09
CA LYS A 185 -18.08 -10.18 -0.14
C LYS A 185 -18.87 -9.83 1.12
N GLY A 186 -20.07 -9.28 0.94
CA GLY A 186 -21.05 -9.15 2.02
C GLY A 186 -21.25 -10.48 2.75
N GLY A 187 -21.27 -10.45 4.08
CA GLY A 187 -21.36 -11.66 4.91
C GLY A 187 -20.06 -12.46 5.06
N THR A 188 -18.95 -12.00 4.47
CA THR A 188 -17.61 -12.62 4.67
C THR A 188 -16.63 -11.66 5.34
N ASP A 189 -15.59 -12.24 5.91
CA ASP A 189 -14.59 -11.48 6.69
C ASP A 189 -13.32 -11.14 5.91
N CYS A 190 -13.00 -11.90 4.87
CA CYS A 190 -11.72 -11.77 4.17
C CYS A 190 -11.88 -11.21 2.75
N TYR A 191 -10.93 -10.38 2.34
CA TYR A 191 -10.75 -10.02 0.94
C TYR A 191 -10.17 -11.19 0.16
N ASN A 192 -10.71 -11.45 -1.03
CA ASN A 192 -10.05 -12.29 -2.02
C ASN A 192 -9.93 -11.55 -3.34
N LEU A 193 -9.07 -12.07 -4.22
CA LEU A 193 -8.85 -11.49 -5.54
C LEU A 193 -9.93 -11.96 -6.52
N TYR A 194 -10.41 -11.03 -7.33
CA TYR A 194 -11.40 -11.25 -8.37
C TYR A 194 -11.01 -10.54 -9.66
N GLU A 195 -11.49 -11.05 -10.77
CA GLU A 195 -11.51 -10.35 -12.05
C GLU A 195 -12.94 -10.14 -12.54
N ILE A 196 -13.18 -9.06 -13.27
CA ILE A 196 -14.41 -8.82 -14.02
C ILE A 196 -14.07 -8.18 -15.37
N GLY A 197 -14.86 -8.47 -16.41
CA GLY A 197 -14.79 -7.78 -17.69
C GLY A 197 -14.99 -6.27 -17.54
N ILE A 198 -14.36 -5.49 -18.41
CA ILE A 198 -14.43 -4.01 -18.38
C ILE A 198 -15.83 -3.46 -18.72
N ASP A 199 -16.69 -4.31 -19.29
CA ASP A 199 -18.11 -4.07 -19.53
C ASP A 199 -18.96 -4.25 -18.25
N GLY A 200 -18.43 -4.94 -17.25
CA GLY A 200 -19.11 -5.22 -15.99
C GLY A 200 -20.14 -6.36 -16.08
N ASP A 201 -20.09 -7.23 -17.11
CA ASP A 201 -21.01 -8.38 -17.19
C ASP A 201 -20.79 -9.31 -15.97
N PRO A 202 -21.79 -9.55 -15.12
CA PRO A 202 -21.66 -10.47 -13.99
C PRO A 202 -21.24 -11.89 -14.38
N LYS A 203 -21.44 -12.33 -15.63
CA LYS A 203 -20.97 -13.63 -16.13
C LYS A 203 -19.46 -13.71 -16.31
N SER A 204 -18.79 -12.56 -16.49
CA SER A 204 -17.34 -12.46 -16.59
C SER A 204 -16.63 -12.46 -15.23
N LEU A 205 -17.40 -12.32 -14.14
CA LEU A 205 -16.89 -12.24 -12.78
C LEU A 205 -16.26 -13.58 -12.36
N ARG A 206 -14.97 -13.55 -12.05
CA ARG A 206 -14.17 -14.74 -11.71
C ARG A 206 -13.44 -14.53 -10.39
N ARG A 207 -13.54 -15.49 -9.47
CA ARG A 207 -12.72 -15.53 -8.26
C ARG A 207 -11.34 -16.10 -8.60
N ILE A 208 -10.28 -15.44 -8.15
CA ILE A 208 -8.89 -15.86 -8.35
C ILE A 208 -8.37 -16.56 -7.11
N THR A 209 -8.46 -15.93 -5.94
CA THR A 209 -7.98 -16.54 -4.68
C THR A 209 -9.13 -16.96 -3.78
N SER A 210 -8.85 -17.91 -2.89
CA SER A 210 -9.79 -18.36 -1.86
C SER A 210 -9.07 -18.68 -0.55
N GLY A 211 -9.87 -18.87 0.50
CA GLY A 211 -9.41 -19.20 1.84
C GLY A 211 -9.71 -18.12 2.88
N PRO A 212 -9.35 -18.37 4.14
CA PRO A 212 -9.69 -17.50 5.28
C PRO A 212 -8.72 -16.30 5.44
N TRP A 213 -7.99 -15.94 4.38
CA TRP A 213 -6.93 -14.94 4.41
C TRP A 213 -7.31 -13.73 3.54
N ASP A 214 -6.84 -12.56 3.94
CA ASP A 214 -7.05 -11.31 3.21
C ASP A 214 -6.02 -11.17 2.10
N ASP A 215 -6.51 -11.09 0.86
CA ASP A 215 -5.71 -10.82 -0.33
C ASP A 215 -6.07 -9.45 -0.90
N ILE A 216 -5.11 -8.54 -0.85
CA ILE A 216 -5.27 -7.11 -1.12
C ILE A 216 -4.16 -6.60 -2.04
N GLU A 217 -4.36 -5.41 -2.61
CA GLU A 217 -3.37 -4.68 -3.40
C GLU A 217 -2.76 -5.53 -4.55
N PRO A 218 -3.58 -6.16 -5.41
CA PRO A 218 -3.07 -7.01 -6.47
C PRO A 218 -2.54 -6.22 -7.68
N ALA A 219 -1.59 -6.80 -8.40
CA ALA A 219 -1.12 -6.32 -9.68
C ALA A 219 -0.78 -7.48 -10.63
N TYR A 220 -1.15 -7.32 -11.91
CA TYR A 220 -0.74 -8.20 -13.00
C TYR A 220 0.76 -8.09 -13.25
N LEU A 221 1.41 -9.23 -13.35
CA LEU A 221 2.79 -9.33 -13.82
C LEU A 221 2.82 -9.52 -15.35
N PRO A 222 3.90 -9.10 -16.04
CA PRO A 222 4.04 -9.27 -17.49
C PRO A 222 3.99 -10.72 -17.98
N ASP A 223 4.29 -11.69 -17.10
CA ASP A 223 4.19 -13.12 -17.40
C ASP A 223 2.78 -13.70 -17.23
N GLY A 224 1.79 -12.86 -16.94
CA GLY A 224 0.40 -13.26 -16.70
C GLY A 224 0.11 -13.68 -15.25
N GLY A 225 1.13 -13.84 -14.41
CA GLY A 225 0.96 -14.06 -12.98
C GLY A 225 0.39 -12.84 -12.26
N ILE A 226 0.09 -13.01 -10.98
CA ILE A 226 -0.45 -11.94 -10.12
C ILE A 226 0.41 -11.85 -8.87
N VAL A 227 0.89 -10.65 -8.56
CA VAL A 227 1.52 -10.31 -7.27
C VAL A 227 0.51 -9.56 -6.41
N PHE A 228 0.50 -9.81 -5.10
CA PHE A 228 -0.47 -9.23 -4.18
C PHE A 228 0.03 -9.30 -2.74
N CYS A 229 -0.58 -8.52 -1.85
CA CYS A 229 -0.33 -8.58 -0.41
C CYS A 229 -1.31 -9.58 0.22
N SER A 230 -0.83 -10.45 1.12
CA SER A 230 -1.66 -11.44 1.79
C SER A 230 -1.35 -11.61 3.27
N SER A 231 -2.41 -11.81 4.07
CA SER A 231 -2.30 -12.17 5.49
C SER A 231 -1.99 -13.65 5.76
N ARG A 232 -1.75 -14.44 4.71
CA ARG A 232 -1.29 -15.85 4.78
C ARG A 232 -0.05 -16.07 5.64
N CYS A 233 0.73 -15.03 5.93
CA CYS A 233 1.89 -15.12 6.81
C CYS A 233 1.52 -15.34 8.28
N ASN A 234 0.25 -15.13 8.66
CA ASN A 234 -0.28 -15.30 10.01
C ASN A 234 0.53 -14.54 11.06
N ARG A 235 0.76 -13.25 10.81
CA ARG A 235 1.54 -12.34 11.66
C ARG A 235 0.67 -11.18 12.11
N TRP A 236 1.08 -10.58 13.22
CA TRP A 236 0.52 -9.35 13.77
C TRP A 236 1.59 -8.29 13.80
N VAL A 237 1.19 -7.03 13.59
CA VAL A 237 2.11 -5.89 13.64
C VAL A 237 2.77 -5.86 15.00
N ASN A 238 4.11 -5.85 15.08
CA ASN A 238 4.77 -6.10 16.36
C ASN A 238 4.53 -4.97 17.38
N CYS A 239 4.24 -3.75 16.93
CA CYS A 239 3.87 -2.62 17.79
C CYS A 239 2.39 -2.22 17.75
N TRP A 240 1.52 -3.00 17.09
CA TRP A 240 0.10 -2.69 16.96
C TRP A 240 -0.78 -3.94 16.98
N LEU A 241 -2.10 -3.77 16.87
CA LEU A 241 -3.07 -4.84 17.13
C LEU A 241 -3.73 -5.36 15.84
N THR A 242 -3.14 -5.17 14.66
CA THR A 242 -3.74 -5.55 13.37
C THR A 242 -2.90 -6.63 12.66
N PRO A 243 -3.52 -7.46 11.80
CA PRO A 243 -2.80 -8.46 11.04
C PRO A 243 -1.83 -7.82 10.04
N VAL A 244 -0.75 -8.54 9.73
CA VAL A 244 0.24 -8.17 8.72
C VAL A 244 -0.11 -8.82 7.39
N ALA A 245 0.13 -8.09 6.30
CA ALA A 245 0.11 -8.64 4.95
C ALA A 245 1.48 -8.41 4.30
N VAL A 246 2.03 -9.46 3.69
CA VAL A 246 3.30 -9.44 2.94
C VAL A 246 3.08 -9.88 1.51
N LEU A 247 4.10 -9.77 0.65
CA LEU A 247 3.95 -10.10 -0.76
C LEU A 247 3.88 -11.60 -1.04
N TYR A 248 2.91 -11.97 -1.86
CA TYR A 248 2.66 -13.29 -2.42
C TYR A 248 2.52 -13.19 -3.94
N ARG A 249 2.67 -14.33 -4.61
CA ARG A 249 2.41 -14.49 -6.05
C ARG A 249 1.57 -15.73 -6.31
N CYS A 250 0.74 -15.68 -7.34
CA CYS A 250 0.07 -16.84 -7.92
C CYS A 250 0.03 -16.76 -9.45
N GLU A 251 -0.36 -17.85 -10.08
CA GLU A 251 -0.65 -17.91 -11.52
C GLU A 251 -1.97 -17.18 -11.84
N ALA A 252 -2.22 -16.89 -13.12
CA ALA A 252 -3.42 -16.18 -13.59
C ALA A 252 -4.76 -16.83 -13.17
N ASN A 253 -4.76 -18.13 -12.85
CA ASN A 253 -5.91 -18.89 -12.40
C ASN A 253 -6.00 -19.02 -10.86
N GLY A 254 -5.08 -18.39 -10.12
CA GLY A 254 -4.97 -18.46 -8.67
C GLY A 254 -4.23 -19.67 -8.12
N SER A 255 -3.74 -20.57 -8.97
CA SER A 255 -2.91 -21.71 -8.53
C SER A 255 -1.49 -21.26 -8.16
N GLY A 256 -0.75 -22.11 -7.45
CA GLY A 256 0.66 -21.86 -7.14
C GLY A 256 0.89 -20.69 -6.16
N VAL A 257 -0.08 -20.35 -5.32
CA VAL A 257 0.07 -19.29 -4.31
C VAL A 257 1.31 -19.55 -3.45
N ARG A 258 2.25 -18.61 -3.46
CA ARG A 258 3.49 -18.69 -2.66
C ARG A 258 3.92 -17.32 -2.13
N MET A 259 4.58 -17.35 -0.97
CA MET A 259 5.15 -16.15 -0.34
C MET A 259 6.38 -15.67 -1.15
N LEU A 260 6.51 -14.36 -1.32
CA LEU A 260 7.69 -13.70 -1.90
C LEU A 260 8.56 -13.02 -0.84
N SER A 261 7.95 -12.54 0.24
CA SER A 261 8.60 -11.75 1.27
C SER A 261 8.46 -12.38 2.65
N SER A 262 9.58 -12.49 3.36
CA SER A 262 9.62 -12.95 4.74
C SER A 262 9.51 -11.81 5.75
N ASN A 263 9.07 -10.61 5.32
CA ASN A 263 8.99 -9.44 6.18
C ASN A 263 8.16 -9.71 7.44
N ASN A 264 8.61 -9.24 8.59
CA ASN A 264 7.89 -9.37 9.85
C ASN A 264 6.73 -8.36 9.94
N GLU A 265 6.83 -7.25 9.21
CA GLU A 265 5.82 -6.20 9.09
C GLU A 265 5.21 -6.15 7.69
N HIS A 266 4.50 -5.07 7.36
CA HIS A 266 3.77 -4.91 6.11
C HIS A 266 4.67 -4.69 4.88
N ASP A 267 4.27 -5.35 3.79
CA ASP A 267 4.61 -4.93 2.43
C ASP A 267 3.35 -4.44 1.72
N ASN A 268 3.46 -3.44 0.83
CA ASN A 268 2.30 -2.78 0.23
C ASN A 268 2.46 -2.30 -1.18
N THR A 269 1.31 -2.18 -1.85
CA THR A 269 1.13 -1.58 -3.17
C THR A 269 2.19 -2.07 -4.17
N PRO A 270 2.34 -3.39 -4.39
CA PRO A 270 3.29 -3.90 -5.37
C PRO A 270 2.91 -3.40 -6.77
N TRP A 271 3.91 -3.06 -7.57
CA TRP A 271 3.71 -2.66 -8.95
C TRP A 271 4.85 -3.15 -9.86
N PRO A 272 4.55 -3.75 -11.02
CA PRO A 272 5.57 -4.16 -11.98
C PRO A 272 6.28 -2.94 -12.58
N MET A 273 7.60 -2.97 -12.58
CA MET A 273 8.45 -1.95 -13.20
C MET A 273 8.78 -2.32 -14.65
N PRO A 274 9.08 -1.33 -15.52
CA PRO A 274 9.46 -1.57 -16.91
C PRO A 274 10.71 -2.46 -17.09
N ASP A 275 11.56 -2.54 -16.07
CA ASP A 275 12.75 -3.40 -16.05
C ASP A 275 12.48 -4.84 -15.58
N GLY A 276 11.20 -5.19 -15.36
CA GLY A 276 10.76 -6.52 -14.97
C GLY A 276 10.79 -6.79 -13.46
N ARG A 277 11.30 -5.87 -12.63
CA ARG A 277 11.22 -5.98 -11.17
C ARG A 277 9.83 -5.60 -10.65
N VAL A 278 9.56 -5.92 -9.39
CA VAL A 278 8.39 -5.46 -8.64
C VAL A 278 8.85 -4.37 -7.67
N LEU A 279 8.30 -3.17 -7.80
CA LEU A 279 8.40 -2.08 -6.83
C LEU A 279 7.34 -2.26 -5.76
N TYR A 280 7.66 -1.99 -4.50
CA TYR A 280 6.70 -2.07 -3.40
C TYR A 280 7.13 -1.21 -2.22
N THR A 281 6.20 -0.93 -1.33
CA THR A 281 6.50 -0.36 -0.01
C THR A 281 6.85 -1.48 0.94
N ARG A 282 7.91 -1.31 1.73
CA ARG A 282 8.26 -2.21 2.83
C ARG A 282 8.36 -1.42 4.11
N TRP A 283 7.65 -1.86 5.13
CA TRP A 283 7.92 -1.47 6.51
C TRP A 283 9.10 -2.30 7.02
N GLU A 284 10.25 -1.66 7.21
CA GLU A 284 11.47 -2.31 7.67
C GLU A 284 11.67 -2.14 9.17
N TYR A 285 11.77 -3.28 9.87
CA TYR A 285 11.89 -3.37 11.31
C TYR A 285 13.23 -3.91 11.79
N VAL A 286 13.95 -4.64 10.92
CA VAL A 286 15.17 -5.36 11.30
C VAL A 286 16.30 -4.35 11.47
N ASP A 287 16.82 -4.25 12.69
CA ASP A 287 17.84 -3.28 13.10
C ASP A 287 17.50 -1.83 12.71
N ARG A 288 16.20 -1.50 12.74
CA ARG A 288 15.66 -0.19 12.36
C ARG A 288 14.58 0.28 13.35
N SER A 289 14.25 1.57 13.26
CA SER A 289 13.18 2.14 14.08
C SER A 289 11.85 1.49 13.73
N GLN A 290 11.15 1.12 14.78
CA GLN A 290 9.84 0.51 14.73
C GLN A 290 8.75 1.42 14.11
N VAL A 291 9.04 2.70 13.86
CA VAL A 291 8.02 3.68 13.42
C VAL A 291 8.35 4.30 12.07
N HIS A 292 9.63 4.35 11.71
CA HIS A 292 10.08 5.39 10.78
C HIS A 292 10.35 4.92 9.35
N TYR A 293 10.49 3.62 9.10
CA TYR A 293 11.00 3.10 7.84
C TYR A 293 9.91 2.38 7.05
N HIS A 294 9.13 3.14 6.29
CA HIS A 294 8.08 2.62 5.38
C HIS A 294 8.37 3.14 3.98
N HIS A 295 9.32 2.51 3.29
CA HIS A 295 9.95 3.08 2.10
C HIS A 295 9.91 2.13 0.91
N LEU A 296 10.43 2.59 -0.22
CA LEU A 296 10.37 1.85 -1.47
C LEU A 296 11.48 0.82 -1.56
N TRP A 297 11.08 -0.40 -1.90
CA TRP A 297 11.92 -1.55 -2.17
C TRP A 297 11.59 -2.14 -3.52
N ALA A 298 12.53 -2.90 -4.08
CA ALA A 298 12.34 -3.63 -5.31
C ALA A 298 12.84 -5.07 -5.17
N MET A 299 12.24 -5.98 -5.93
CA MET A 299 12.68 -7.38 -6.03
C MET A 299 12.37 -7.95 -7.41
N ASN A 300 12.92 -9.11 -7.73
CA ASN A 300 12.48 -9.88 -8.88
C ASN A 300 11.07 -10.46 -8.63
N PRO A 301 10.26 -10.73 -9.68
CA PRO A 301 8.92 -11.29 -9.53
C PRO A 301 8.87 -12.64 -8.80
N ASP A 302 10.00 -13.33 -8.72
CA ASP A 302 10.12 -14.59 -8.01
C ASP A 302 10.39 -14.45 -6.50
N GLY A 303 10.60 -13.23 -6.00
CA GLY A 303 10.92 -12.92 -4.60
C GLY A 303 12.42 -12.76 -4.32
N THR A 304 13.29 -13.05 -5.29
CA THR A 304 14.75 -12.90 -5.15
C THR A 304 15.19 -11.45 -5.33
N GLY A 305 16.41 -11.12 -4.88
CA GLY A 305 17.01 -9.81 -5.13
C GLY A 305 16.31 -8.64 -4.44
N GLN A 306 15.69 -8.86 -3.29
CA GLN A 306 15.08 -7.79 -2.48
C GLN A 306 16.14 -6.75 -2.09
N MET A 307 15.90 -5.50 -2.46
CA MET A 307 16.81 -4.39 -2.19
C MET A 307 16.05 -3.09 -1.99
N VAL A 308 16.67 -2.16 -1.27
CA VAL A 308 16.17 -0.79 -1.14
C VAL A 308 16.13 -0.16 -2.54
N TYR A 309 14.98 0.41 -2.90
CA TYR A 309 14.83 1.22 -4.10
C TYR A 309 15.06 2.70 -3.79
N PHE A 310 14.37 3.22 -2.77
CA PHE A 310 14.48 4.63 -2.37
C PHE A 310 14.04 4.86 -0.92
N GLY A 311 14.56 5.93 -0.28
CA GLY A 311 14.07 6.45 1.00
C GLY A 311 14.66 5.83 2.27
N ASN A 312 15.18 4.60 2.21
CA ASN A 312 15.56 3.84 3.41
C ASN A 312 16.77 4.34 4.22
N LEU A 313 17.35 5.49 3.85
CA LEU A 313 18.41 6.18 4.58
C LEU A 313 17.87 7.17 5.62
N HIS A 314 16.66 7.67 5.46
CA HIS A 314 16.07 8.69 6.33
C HIS A 314 14.65 8.30 6.71
N GLY A 315 14.43 8.11 8.01
CA GLY A 315 13.12 7.73 8.54
C GLY A 315 12.13 8.90 8.66
N GLY A 316 10.86 8.57 8.88
CA GLY A 316 9.80 9.50 9.29
C GLY A 316 8.78 9.82 8.20
N THR A 317 8.95 9.24 7.01
CA THR A 317 8.02 9.38 5.88
C THR A 317 7.60 8.01 5.39
N THR A 318 6.30 7.78 5.33
CA THR A 318 5.72 6.65 4.61
C THR A 318 5.61 6.97 3.13
N MET A 319 6.23 6.15 2.30
CA MET A 319 6.13 6.20 0.83
C MET A 319 5.23 5.06 0.39
N ILE A 320 4.08 5.35 -0.19
CA ILE A 320 3.09 4.36 -0.61
C ILE A 320 2.62 4.62 -2.04
N ASP A 321 1.93 3.65 -2.62
CA ASP A 321 1.23 3.78 -3.90
C ASP A 321 2.15 4.10 -5.10
N ALA A 322 3.42 3.70 -4.97
CA ALA A 322 4.47 4.01 -5.93
C ALA A 322 4.25 3.29 -7.28
N LYS A 323 4.26 4.06 -8.37
CA LYS A 323 4.05 3.54 -9.74
C LYS A 323 5.07 4.16 -10.71
N PRO A 324 5.61 3.38 -11.66
CA PRO A 324 6.50 3.90 -12.70
C PRO A 324 5.74 4.81 -13.66
N ILE A 325 6.39 5.85 -14.16
CA ILE A 325 5.84 6.74 -15.18
C ILE A 325 6.17 6.14 -16.57
N PRO A 326 5.16 5.82 -17.42
CA PRO A 326 5.40 5.15 -18.70
C PRO A 326 6.37 5.90 -19.60
N GLY A 327 7.22 5.15 -20.31
CA GLY A 327 8.24 5.71 -21.20
C GLY A 327 9.42 6.37 -20.49
N THR A 328 9.51 6.27 -19.16
CA THR A 328 10.61 6.86 -18.37
C THR A 328 11.17 5.86 -17.36
N ASP A 329 12.25 6.25 -16.68
CA ASP A 329 12.85 5.57 -15.52
C ASP A 329 12.35 6.14 -14.18
N LYS A 330 11.36 7.03 -14.20
CA LYS A 330 10.86 7.73 -13.01
C LYS A 330 9.70 6.98 -12.36
N VAL A 331 9.56 7.20 -11.06
CA VAL A 331 8.45 6.70 -10.24
C VAL A 331 7.74 7.88 -9.59
N VAL A 332 6.42 7.81 -9.52
CA VAL A 332 5.59 8.69 -8.69
C VAL A 332 5.12 7.90 -7.47
N ALA A 333 5.15 8.51 -6.28
CA ALA A 333 4.69 7.90 -5.04
C ALA A 333 4.02 8.92 -4.13
N CYS A 334 3.17 8.43 -3.23
CA CYS A 334 2.48 9.21 -2.21
C CYS A 334 3.31 9.26 -0.93
N PHE A 335 3.57 10.47 -0.42
CA PHE A 335 4.40 10.69 0.77
C PHE A 335 3.48 11.11 1.92
N SER A 336 3.48 10.33 2.99
CA SER A 336 2.61 10.52 4.15
C SER A 336 3.45 10.57 5.43
N PRO A 337 3.15 11.45 6.40
CA PRO A 337 3.97 11.60 7.60
C PRO A 337 3.80 10.39 8.55
N GLY A 338 4.87 10.02 9.28
CA GLY A 338 4.80 9.04 10.36
C GLY A 338 4.48 7.63 9.87
N HIS A 339 3.44 6.99 10.43
CA HIS A 339 2.86 5.71 9.97
C HIS A 339 1.71 5.95 9.00
N GLY A 340 1.90 6.88 8.07
CA GLY A 340 0.88 7.35 7.15
C GLY A 340 -0.40 7.87 7.82
N ARG A 341 -1.44 8.00 7.02
CA ARG A 341 -2.76 8.45 7.46
C ARG A 341 -3.80 7.48 6.92
N ARG A 342 -4.88 7.32 7.68
CA ARG A 342 -6.06 6.57 7.24
C ARG A 342 -6.48 6.96 5.81
N GLU A 343 -6.57 5.94 4.98
CA GLU A 343 -7.23 5.94 3.68
C GLU A 343 -8.75 5.81 3.80
#